data_AF-A0A8T6TFR1-F1
#
_entry.id   AF-A0A8T6TFR1-F1
#
_cell.length_a   1.000
_cell.length_b   1.000
_cell.length_c   1.000
_cell.angle_alpha   90.00
_cell.angle_beta   90.00
_cell.angle_gamma   90.00
#
_symmetry.space_group_name_H-M   'P 1'
#
loop_
_entity.id
_entity.type
_entity.pdbx_description
1 polymer ?
#
loop_
_entity_poly.entity_id
_entity_poly.type
_entity_poly.pdbx_seq_one_letter_code
_entity_poly.pdbx_strand_id
1 'polypeptide(L)' 'ISRGELRARQIEVPGDISSAAFLVAAAAALQGSELLIEDVGINLTRTGFIETLREMG' A
#
# COMPACT_ATOMS: atom_id res chain seq x y z
N ILE A 1 -17.06 -25.64 21.70
CA ILE A 1 -16.18 -25.15 20.61
C ILE A 1 -14.74 -25.30 21.08
N SER A 2 -13.96 -26.22 20.51
CA SER A 2 -12.53 -26.33 20.80
C SER A 2 -11.82 -25.13 20.18
N ARG A 3 -11.15 -24.31 20.99
CA ARG A 3 -10.29 -23.24 20.47
C ARG A 3 -8.98 -23.87 20.00
N GLY A 4 -8.58 -23.61 18.76
CA GLY A 4 -7.26 -24.00 18.26
C GLY A 4 -6.16 -23.23 18.97
N GLU A 5 -5.02 -23.86 19.20
CA GLU A 5 -3.83 -23.21 19.75
C GLU A 5 -3.12 -22.38 18.66
N LEU A 6 -2.86 -21.10 18.94
CA LEU A 6 -2.05 -20.25 18.07
C LEU A 6 -0.56 -20.45 18.39
N ARG A 7 0.28 -20.42 17.36
CA ARG A 7 1.74 -20.51 17.51
C ARG A 7 2.39 -19.25 17.00
N ALA A 8 3.35 -18.72 17.77
CA ALA A 8 4.13 -17.56 17.37
C ALA A 8 4.91 -17.84 16.08
N ARG A 9 4.97 -16.83 15.21
CA ARG A 9 5.72 -16.83 13.94
C ARG A 9 6.34 -15.46 13.74
N GLN A 10 7.48 -15.42 13.07
CA GLN A 10 7.97 -14.18 12.49
C GLN A 10 7.10 -13.84 11.28
N ILE A 11 6.71 -12.58 11.19
CA ILE A 11 5.86 -12.06 10.11
C ILE A 11 6.49 -10.73 9.68
N GLU A 12 6.73 -10.61 8.38
CA GLU A 12 7.05 -9.34 7.76
C GLU A 12 5.75 -8.59 7.50
N VAL A 13 5.65 -7.39 8.06
CA VAL A 13 4.47 -6.54 7.91
C VAL A 13 4.77 -5.55 6.81
N PRO A 14 4.02 -5.55 5.70
CA PRO A 14 4.28 -4.61 4.62
C PRO A 14 4.00 -3.18 5.07
N GLY A 15 4.66 -2.23 4.43
CA GLY A 15 4.41 -0.80 4.55
C GLY A 15 2.97 -0.43 4.21
N ASP A 16 2.50 0.67 4.82
CA ASP A 16 1.12 1.10 4.71
C ASP A 16 0.85 1.92 3.43
N ILE A 17 -0.03 1.38 2.58
CA ILE A 17 -0.47 2.05 1.35
C ILE A 17 -1.18 3.38 1.62
N SER A 18 -1.86 3.54 2.75
CA SER A 18 -2.52 4.81 3.09
C SER A 18 -1.50 5.91 3.37
N SER A 19 -0.34 5.56 3.94
CA SER A 19 0.77 6.49 4.14
C SER A 19 1.51 6.77 2.82
N ALA A 20 1.72 5.75 1.99
CA ALA A 20 2.36 5.89 0.67
C ALA A 20 1.57 6.80 -0.29
N ALA A 21 0.23 6.80 -0.19
CA ALA A 21 -0.64 7.59 -1.06
C ALA A 21 -0.30 9.09 -1.10
N PHE A 22 0.17 9.67 0.01
CA PHE A 22 0.58 11.08 0.04
C PHE A 22 1.78 11.37 -0.86
N LEU A 23 2.79 10.49 -0.85
CA LEU A 23 3.98 10.63 -1.69
C LEU A 23 3.63 10.41 -3.17
N VAL A 24 2.78 9.42 -3.45
CA VAL A 24 2.30 9.15 -4.81
C VAL A 24 1.51 10.34 -5.36
N ALA A 25 0.60 10.92 -4.57
CA ALA A 25 -0.17 12.10 -4.99
C ALA A 25 0.74 13.32 -5.23
N ALA A 26 1.76 13.53 -4.39
CA ALA A 26 2.74 14.59 -4.60
C ALA A 26 3.54 14.40 -5.89
N ALA A 27 4.01 13.18 -6.17
CA ALA A 27 4.73 12.86 -7.40
C ALA A 27 3.85 13.02 -8.65
N ALA A 28 2.57 12.61 -8.58
CA ALA A 28 1.63 12.79 -9.68
C ALA A 28 1.32 14.27 -9.96
N ALA A 29 1.31 15.12 -8.93
CA ALA A 29 1.04 16.56 -9.07
C ALA A 29 2.24 17.37 -9.58
N LEU A 30 3.48 16.87 -9.39
CA LEU A 30 4.70 17.60 -9.73
C LEU A 30 5.33 17.06 -11.03
N GLN A 31 5.35 17.90 -12.06
CA GLN A 31 5.88 17.51 -13.38
C GLN A 31 7.34 17.06 -13.31
N GLY A 32 7.65 15.96 -14.01
CA GLY A 32 9.00 15.41 -14.10
C GLY A 32 9.44 14.61 -12.88
N SER A 33 8.53 14.31 -11.94
CA SER A 33 8.84 13.47 -10.78
C SER A 33 8.99 12.00 -11.16
N GLU A 34 9.89 11.32 -10.47
CA GLU A 34 10.03 9.87 -10.48
C GLU A 34 10.04 9.37 -9.03
N LEU A 35 9.27 8.33 -8.74
CA LEU A 35 9.10 7.81 -7.39
C LEU A 35 9.04 6.27 -7.41
N LEU A 36 9.91 5.64 -6.62
CA LEU A 36 9.85 4.22 -6.27
C LEU A 36 9.52 4.08 -4.78
N ILE A 37 8.46 3.35 -4.46
CA ILE A 37 8.12 2.97 -3.08
C ILE A 37 8.21 1.45 -2.99
N GLU A 38 9.06 0.98 -2.09
CA GLU A 38 9.29 -0.45 -1.86
C GLU A 38 8.48 -0.97 -0.67
N ASP A 39 8.22 -2.28 -0.65
CA ASP A 39 7.57 -2.99 0.44
C ASP A 39 6.22 -2.39 0.89
N VAL A 40 5.40 -1.91 -0.04
CA VAL A 40 4.06 -1.38 0.26
C VAL A 40 2.98 -2.44 0.07
N GLY A 41 2.05 -2.53 1.02
CA GLY A 41 0.96 -3.51 0.99
C GLY A 41 -0.05 -3.23 -0.12
N ILE A 42 -0.15 -4.13 -1.10
CA ILE A 42 -1.07 -4.05 -2.25
C ILE A 42 -2.32 -4.94 -2.10
N ASN A 43 -2.85 -5.05 -0.87
CA ASN A 43 -4.08 -5.80 -0.63
C ASN A 43 -5.24 -5.17 -1.42
N LEU A 44 -5.98 -5.98 -2.20
CA LEU A 44 -7.06 -5.51 -3.08
C LEU A 44 -8.13 -4.66 -2.39
N THR A 45 -8.37 -4.87 -1.10
CA THR A 45 -9.34 -4.08 -0.31
C THR A 45 -8.80 -2.71 0.13
N ARG A 46 -7.53 -2.42 -0.13
CA ARG A 46 -6.81 -1.20 0.27
C ARG A 46 -6.19 -0.43 -0.90
N THR A 47 -6.25 -0.96 -2.11
CA THR A 47 -5.64 -0.36 -3.32
C THR A 47 -6.55 0.60 -4.09
N GLY A 48 -7.73 0.95 -3.57
CA GLY A 48 -8.69 1.83 -4.27
C GLY A 48 -8.09 3.17 -4.73
N PHE A 49 -7.19 3.77 -3.93
CA PHE A 49 -6.47 4.98 -4.32
C PHE A 49 -5.64 4.81 -5.60
N ILE A 50 -4.95 3.66 -5.77
CA ILE A 50 -4.12 3.39 -6.96
C ILE A 50 -5.01 3.28 -8.19
N GLU A 51 -6.14 2.59 -8.09
CA GLU A 51 -7.05 2.45 -9.23
C GLU A 51 -7.65 3.79 -9.65
N THR A 52 -8.10 4.61 -8.70
CA THR A 52 -8.59 5.98 -8.99
C THR A 52 -7.49 6.83 -9.63
N LEU A 53 -6.26 6.76 -9.13
CA LEU A 53 -5.16 7.53 -9.72
C LEU A 53 -4.89 7.10 -11.17
N ARG A 54 -4.92 5.79 -11.48
CA ARG A 54 -4.79 5.29 -12.86
C ARG A 54 -5.93 5.75 -13.77
N GLU A 55 -7.15 5.87 -13.25
CA GLU A 55 -8.29 6.41 -13.99
C GLU A 55 -8.13 7.89 -14.32
N MET A 56 -7.35 8.63 -13.52
CA MET A 56 -7.08 10.06 -13.73
C MET A 56 -6.03 10.34 -14.81
N GLY A 57 -5.15 9.38 -15.10
CA GLY A 57 -4.08 9.46 -16.11
C GLY A 57 -2.68 9.21 -15.54
#